data_AF-A0AAW8AQ83-F1
#
_entry.id   AF-A0AAW8AQ83-F1
#
_cell.length_a   1.000
_cell.length_b   1.000
_cell.length_c   1.000
_cell.angle_alpha   90.00
_cell.angle_beta   90.00
_cell.angle_gamma   90.00
#
_symmetry.space_group_name_H-M   'P 1'
#
loop_
_entity.id
_entity.type
_entity.pdbx_description
1 polymer ?
#
loop_
_entity_poly.entity_id
_entity_poly.type
_entity_poly.pdbx_seq_one_letter_code
_entity_poly.pdbx_strand_id
1 'polypeptide(L)'
;GAEYDAWLVRINEGEQFGSGFVAVNPNSKIPALLDRSGAEPVRVFESGAILMYLSEKFGGAFLPAGGAERAEALSWLFWQMGSAPFLGG
;
A
#
# COMPACT_ATOMS: atom_id res chain seq x y z
N GLY A 1 15.43 0.90 -11.13
CA GLY A 1 14.50 1.50 -10.17
C GLY A 1 13.18 0.77 -10.24
N ALA A 2 12.18 1.22 -9.48
CA ALA A 2 10.81 0.74 -9.57
C ALA A 2 9.97 1.85 -10.23
N GLU A 3 9.93 1.89 -11.57
CA GLU A 3 9.17 2.91 -12.31
C GLU A 3 7.68 2.87 -11.93
N TYR A 4 7.05 4.03 -11.81
CA TYR A 4 5.63 4.13 -11.46
C TYR A 4 5.02 5.45 -11.94
N ASP A 5 3.72 5.42 -12.23
CA ASP A 5 2.90 6.61 -12.39
C ASP A 5 2.16 6.91 -11.08
N ALA A 6 2.38 8.09 -10.50
CA ALA A 6 1.62 8.58 -9.35
C ALA A 6 0.49 9.51 -9.80
N TRP A 7 -0.71 8.95 -9.88
CA TRP A 7 -1.93 9.69 -10.19
C TRP A 7 -2.42 10.41 -8.94
N LEU A 8 -2.67 11.72 -9.07
CA LEU A 8 -3.28 12.50 -8.00
C LEU A 8 -4.74 12.06 -7.80
N VAL A 9 -5.14 11.83 -6.55
CA VAL A 9 -6.52 11.58 -6.14
C VAL A 9 -6.93 12.67 -5.16
N ARG A 10 -7.82 13.57 -5.59
CA ARG A 10 -8.29 14.72 -4.82
C ARG A 10 -9.38 14.30 -3.85
N ILE A 11 -8.99 13.92 -2.63
CA ILE A 11 -9.92 13.38 -1.64
C ILE A 11 -11.02 14.36 -1.20
N ASN A 12 -10.73 15.67 -1.27
CA ASN A 12 -11.67 16.75 -0.97
C ASN A 12 -12.75 16.91 -2.07
N GLU A 13 -12.51 16.36 -3.25
CA GLU A 13 -13.43 16.38 -4.39
C GLU A 13 -14.15 15.02 -4.55
N GLY A 14 -13.87 14.05 -3.67
CA GLY A 14 -14.54 12.75 -3.65
C GLY A 14 -14.06 11.75 -4.71
N GLU A 15 -12.92 12.00 -5.38
CA GLU A 15 -12.38 11.11 -6.42
C GLU A 15 -12.13 9.66 -5.94
N GLN A 16 -11.86 9.48 -4.65
CA GLN A 16 -11.70 8.18 -4.00
C GLN A 16 -12.98 7.32 -4.00
N PHE A 17 -14.14 7.91 -4.26
CA PHE A 17 -15.42 7.19 -4.37
C PHE A 17 -15.78 6.81 -5.81
N GLY A 18 -14.98 7.23 -6.79
CA GLY A 18 -15.19 6.88 -8.19
C GLY A 18 -15.08 5.36 -8.41
N SER A 19 -15.89 4.81 -9.32
CA SER A 19 -15.95 3.36 -9.58
C SER A 19 -14.59 2.75 -9.92
N GLY A 20 -13.73 3.49 -10.65
CA GLY A 20 -12.36 3.07 -10.95
C GLY A 20 -11.48 2.97 -9.70
N PHE A 21 -11.56 3.92 -8.77
CA PHE A 21 -10.79 3.88 -7.53
C PHE A 21 -11.30 2.77 -6.60
N VAL A 22 -12.62 2.65 -6.44
CA VAL A 22 -13.26 1.61 -5.60
C VAL A 22 -12.95 0.19 -6.11
N ALA A 23 -12.82 0.01 -7.44
CA ALA A 23 -12.39 -1.26 -8.01
C ALA A 23 -10.97 -1.66 -7.56
N VAL A 24 -10.10 -0.69 -7.28
CA VAL A 24 -8.75 -0.92 -6.72
C VAL A 24 -8.78 -1.01 -5.20
N ASN A 25 -9.45 -0.09 -4.51
CA ASN A 25 -9.61 -0.08 -3.06
C ASN A 25 -11.08 0.13 -2.63
N PRO A 26 -11.78 -0.93 -2.19
CA PRO A 26 -13.17 -0.80 -1.73
C PRO A 26 -13.33 0.07 -0.47
N ASN A 27 -12.26 0.31 0.29
CA ASN A 27 -12.26 1.20 1.46
C ASN A 27 -12.23 2.70 1.06
N SER A 28 -12.07 3.02 -0.22
CA SER A 28 -12.05 4.40 -0.74
C SER A 28 -11.04 5.30 -0.02
N LYS A 29 -9.84 4.78 0.29
CA LYS A 29 -8.75 5.56 0.91
C LYS A 29 -7.48 5.46 0.08
N ILE A 30 -6.74 6.56 0.02
CA ILE A 30 -5.36 6.55 -0.47
C ILE A 30 -4.40 6.13 0.66
N PRO A 31 -3.22 5.58 0.34
CA PRO A 31 -2.78 5.16 -1.00
C PRO A 31 -3.42 3.84 -1.46
N ALA A 32 -3.49 3.67 -2.78
CA ALA A 32 -3.85 2.42 -3.45
C ALA A 32 -2.90 2.22 -4.64
N LEU A 33 -2.53 0.98 -4.91
CA LEU A 33 -1.58 0.58 -5.96
C LEU A 33 -2.23 -0.47 -6.87
N LEU A 34 -2.00 -0.35 -8.18
CA LEU A 34 -2.34 -1.37 -9.16
C LEU A 34 -1.06 -1.79 -9.87
N ASP A 35 -0.49 -2.93 -9.47
CA ASP A 35 0.71 -3.47 -10.11
C ASP A 35 0.33 -4.05 -11.47
N ARG A 36 0.96 -3.52 -12.53
CA ARG A 36 0.75 -3.92 -13.93
C ARG A 36 2.00 -4.56 -14.56
N SER A 37 2.98 -4.96 -13.76
CA SER A 37 4.25 -5.54 -14.24
C SER A 37 4.15 -7.02 -14.60
N GLY A 38 3.11 -7.72 -14.14
CA GLY A 38 2.82 -9.12 -14.48
C GLY A 38 1.77 -9.27 -15.58
N ALA A 39 1.46 -10.52 -15.94
CA ALA A 39 0.42 -10.83 -16.93
C ALA A 39 -0.98 -10.37 -16.49
N GLU A 40 -1.27 -10.50 -15.19
CA GLU A 40 -2.53 -10.08 -14.58
C GLU A 40 -2.28 -8.94 -13.58
N PRO A 41 -3.10 -7.86 -13.60
CA PRO A 41 -2.96 -6.78 -12.64
C PRO A 41 -3.24 -7.20 -11.20
N VAL A 42 -2.43 -6.70 -10.25
CA VAL A 42 -2.62 -6.95 -8.81
C VAL A 42 -2.96 -5.64 -8.11
N ARG A 43 -4.16 -5.55 -7.52
CA ARG A 43 -4.52 -4.42 -6.66
C ARG A 43 -3.96 -4.63 -5.26
N VAL A 44 -3.35 -3.60 -4.69
CA VAL A 44 -2.86 -3.57 -3.31
C VAL A 44 -3.30 -2.25 -2.68
N PHE A 45 -4.03 -2.32 -1.57
CA PHE A 45 -4.47 -1.16 -0.80
C PHE A 45 -4.11 -1.37 0.67
N GLU A 46 -4.16 -0.31 1.48
CA GLU A 46 -3.47 -0.16 2.77
C GLU A 46 -1.97 0.11 2.60
N SER A 47 -1.47 1.20 3.18
CA SER A 47 -0.07 1.62 3.01
C SER A 47 0.92 0.57 3.53
N GLY A 48 0.62 -0.06 4.67
CA GLY A 48 1.46 -1.14 5.21
C GLY A 48 1.52 -2.36 4.28
N ALA A 49 0.41 -2.73 3.65
CA ALA A 49 0.37 -3.82 2.68
C ALA A 49 1.16 -3.47 1.40
N ILE A 50 1.06 -2.22 0.92
CA ILE A 50 1.88 -1.73 -0.22
C ILE A 50 3.37 -1.83 0.12
N LEU A 51 3.81 -1.40 1.30
CA LEU A 51 5.21 -1.49 1.72
C LEU A 51 5.71 -2.94 1.77
N MET A 52 4.94 -3.84 2.37
CA MET A 52 5.29 -5.27 2.42
C MET A 52 5.33 -5.89 1.02
N TYR A 53 4.33 -5.62 0.18
CA TYR A 53 4.26 -6.12 -1.19
C TYR A 53 5.47 -5.71 -2.01
N LEU A 54 5.82 -4.41 -1.99
CA LEU A 54 6.97 -3.90 -2.73
C LEU A 54 8.28 -4.44 -2.18
N SER A 55 8.41 -4.58 -0.86
CA SER A 55 9.59 -5.18 -0.24
C SER A 55 9.81 -6.61 -0.76
N GLU A 56 8.78 -7.45 -0.72
CA GLU A 56 8.84 -8.83 -1.19
C GLU A 56 9.09 -8.91 -2.70
N LYS A 57 8.40 -8.07 -3.49
CA LYS A 57 8.57 -8.00 -4.95
C LYS A 57 10.01 -7.68 -5.36
N PHE A 58 10.68 -6.79 -4.62
CA PHE A 58 12.05 -6.36 -4.90
C PHE A 58 13.11 -7.08 -4.05
N GLY A 59 12.85 -8.36 -3.71
CA GLY A 59 13.86 -9.25 -3.13
C GLY A 59 14.14 -9.00 -1.64
N GLY A 60 13.16 -8.49 -0.90
CA GLY A 60 13.28 -8.23 0.54
C GLY A 60 13.95 -6.91 0.88
N ALA A 61 14.00 -5.95 -0.05
CA ALA A 61 14.53 -4.62 0.25
C ALA A 61 13.73 -3.97 1.40
N PHE A 62 14.43 -3.39 2.38
CA PHE A 62 13.87 -2.69 3.54
C PHE A 62 13.08 -3.53 4.57
N LEU A 63 12.95 -4.85 4.37
CA LEU A 63 12.33 -5.74 5.35
C LEU A 63 13.18 -7.01 5.49
N PRO A 64 13.73 -7.31 6.68
CA PRO A 64 14.52 -8.52 6.87
C PRO A 64 13.75 -9.78 6.46
N ALA A 65 14.46 -10.73 5.84
CA ALA A 65 13.86 -11.96 5.30
C ALA A 65 13.31 -12.89 6.41
N GLY A 66 13.81 -12.77 7.64
CA GLY A 66 13.36 -13.59 8.76
C GLY A 66 14.06 -13.25 10.07
N GLY A 67 13.83 -14.10 11.08
CA GLY A 67 14.45 -13.97 12.39
C GLY A 67 13.92 -12.79 13.23
N ALA A 68 14.65 -12.47 14.30
CA ALA A 68 14.25 -11.46 15.28
C ALA A 68 14.12 -10.05 14.66
N GLU A 69 14.98 -9.71 13.70
CA GLU A 69 14.96 -8.40 13.04
C GLU A 69 13.68 -8.19 12.21
N ARG A 70 13.19 -9.25 11.54
CA ARG A 70 11.89 -9.19 10.83
C ARG A 70 10.75 -8.98 11.82
N ALA A 71 10.79 -9.68 12.95
CA ALA A 71 9.76 -9.54 13.98
C ALA A 71 9.71 -8.11 14.55
N GLU A 72 10.87 -7.52 14.83
CA GLU A 72 10.97 -6.13 15.28
C GLU A 72 10.44 -5.14 14.23
N ALA A 73 10.89 -5.27 12.97
CA ALA A 73 10.43 -4.42 11.88
C ALA A 73 8.91 -4.49 11.67
N LEU A 74 8.34 -5.69 11.70
CA LEU A 74 6.89 -5.87 11.60
C LEU A 74 6.16 -5.32 12.82
N SER A 75 6.73 -5.43 14.02
CA SER A 75 6.14 -4.87 15.24
C SER A 75 5.98 -3.36 15.11
N TRP A 76 7.00 -2.65 14.61
CA TRP A 76 6.92 -1.21 14.34
C TRP A 76 5.97 -0.86 13.21
N LEU A 77 5.97 -1.63 12.12
CA LEU A 77 5.04 -1.41 11.00
C LEU A 77 3.59 -1.52 11.46
N PHE A 78 3.23 -2.60 12.18
CA PHE A 78 1.86 -2.80 12.64
C PHE A 78 1.48 -1.86 13.79
N TRP A 79 2.42 -1.50 14.66
CA TRP A 79 2.20 -0.43 15.63
C TRP A 79 1.83 0.88 14.93
N GLN A 80 2.55 1.27 13.87
CA GLN A 80 2.27 2.49 13.11
C GLN A 80 0.89 2.41 12.43
N MET A 81 0.56 1.28 11.79
CA MET A 81 -0.73 1.08 11.14
C MET A 81 -1.91 1.11 12.13
N GLY A 82 -1.70 0.65 13.37
CA GLY A 82 -2.71 0.66 14.42
C GLY A 82 -2.78 1.95 15.25
N SER A 83 -1.80 2.84 15.14
CA SER A 83 -1.71 4.07 15.95
C SER A 83 -1.98 5.35 15.15
N ALA A 84 -1.92 5.31 13.82
CA ALA A 84 -2.30 6.46 13.00
C ALA A 84 -3.79 6.80 13.25
N PRO A 85 -4.14 8.07 13.50
CA PRO A 85 -5.54 8.46 13.57
C PRO A 85 -6.22 8.06 12.25
N PHE A 86 -7.46 7.57 12.32
CA PHE A 86 -8.30 7.28 11.15
C PHE A 86 -8.63 8.58 10.40
N LEU A 87 -7.63 9.22 9.80
CA LEU A 87 -7.81 10.38 8.95
C LEU A 87 -8.19 9.85 7.57
N GLY A 88 -9.48 9.88 7.28
CA GLY A 88 -10.02 9.61 5.95
C GLY A 88 -11.53 9.60 6.00
N GLY A 89 -12.12 10.75 5.72
CA GLY A 89 -13.55 11.06 5.83
C GLY A 89 -13.70 12.47 6.36
#